data_AF-X1F6Z7-F1
#
_entry.id   AF-X1F6Z7-F1
#
_cell.length_a   1.000
_cell.length_b   1.000
_cell.length_c   1.000
_cell.angle_alpha   90.00
_cell.angle_beta   90.00
_cell.angle_gamma   90.00
#
_symmetry.space_group_name_H-M   'P 1'
#
loop_
_entity.id
_entity.type
_entity.pdbx_description
1 polymer ?
#
loop_
_entity_poly.entity_id
_entity_poly.type
_entity_poly.pdbx_seq_one_letter_code
_entity_poly.pdbx_strand_id
1 'polypeptide(L)'
;MGKILNGKELAARLNSELKNKINLDYQGTGIKPKLAAILVGDDPASKLYIRIKRKTCAEIGIDSILVNLNAEVTNAELFTKISELNK
;
A
#
# COMPACT_ATOMS: atom_id res chain seq x y z
N MET A 1 -30.29 -16.56 13.89
CA MET A 1 -29.43 -15.37 14.05
C MET A 1 -28.06 -15.69 13.47
N GLY A 2 -27.56 -14.92 12.51
CA GLY A 2 -26.23 -15.16 11.91
C GLY A 2 -25.10 -14.60 12.78
N LYS A 3 -23.91 -15.21 12.71
CA LYS A 3 -22.69 -14.67 13.33
C LYS A 3 -22.17 -13.50 12.50
N ILE A 4 -21.95 -12.34 13.13
CA ILE A 4 -21.33 -11.19 12.45
C ILE A 4 -19.85 -11.47 12.25
N LEU A 5 -19.38 -11.35 11.00
CA LEU A 5 -17.97 -11.37 10.67
C LEU A 5 -17.42 -9.94 10.69
N ASN A 6 -16.80 -9.55 11.80
CA ASN A 6 -16.29 -8.20 11.99
C ASN A 6 -14.92 -8.02 11.32
N GLY A 7 -14.93 -7.54 10.07
CA GLY A 7 -13.70 -7.28 9.32
C GLY A 7 -12.81 -6.19 9.92
N LYS A 8 -13.36 -5.24 10.67
CA LYS A 8 -12.59 -4.15 11.29
C LYS A 8 -11.71 -4.66 12.43
N GLU A 9 -12.29 -5.49 13.29
CA GLU A 9 -11.56 -6.15 14.38
C GLU A 9 -10.49 -7.10 13.84
N LEU A 10 -10.84 -7.90 12.83
CA LEU A 10 -9.90 -8.79 12.16
C LEU A 10 -8.72 -8.02 11.54
N ALA A 11 -9.00 -6.94 10.81
CA ALA A 11 -7.97 -6.11 10.19
C ALA A 11 -7.04 -5.46 11.23
N ALA A 12 -7.59 -4.97 12.35
CA ALA A 12 -6.78 -4.40 13.43
C ALA A 12 -5.81 -5.45 14.02
N ARG A 13 -6.30 -6.68 14.26
CA ARG A 13 -5.46 -7.78 14.72
C ARG A 13 -4.35 -8.11 13.72
N LEU A 14 -4.70 -8.30 12.45
CA LEU A 14 -3.73 -8.64 11.40
C LEU A 14 -2.68 -7.55 11.20
N ASN A 15 -3.06 -6.27 11.25
CA ASN A 15 -2.12 -5.15 11.15
C ASN A 15 -1.14 -5.13 12.33
N SER A 16 -1.60 -5.45 13.55
CA SER A 16 -0.72 -5.55 14.71
C SER A 16 0.28 -6.71 14.59
N GLU A 17 -0.19 -7.88 14.16
CA GLU A 17 0.68 -9.04 13.91
C GLU A 17 1.72 -8.74 12.83
N LEU A 18 1.29 -8.11 11.73
CA LEU A 18 2.15 -7.76 10.61
C LEU A 18 3.20 -6.71 11.00
N LYS A 19 2.82 -5.70 11.80
CA LYS A 19 3.77 -4.72 12.35
C LYS A 19 4.88 -5.37 13.15
N ASN A 20 4.54 -6.32 14.02
CA ASN A 20 5.52 -7.05 14.82
C ASN A 20 6.46 -7.87 13.92
N LYS A 21 5.91 -8.57 12.92
CA LYS A 21 6.71 -9.33 11.96
C LYS A 21 7.68 -8.45 11.18
N ILE A 22 7.21 -7.33 10.63
CA ILE A 22 8.04 -6.37 9.88
C ILE A 22 9.18 -5.84 10.75
N ASN A 23 8.88 -5.50 12.01
CA ASN A 23 9.91 -5.04 12.93
C ASN A 23 10.97 -6.13 13.18
N LEU A 24 10.56 -7.38 13.39
CA LEU A 24 11.50 -8.50 13.58
C LEU A 24 12.36 -8.73 12.33
N ASP A 25 11.75 -8.76 11.14
CA ASP A 25 12.45 -8.93 9.87
C ASP A 25 13.45 -7.78 9.64
N TYR A 26 13.07 -6.55 9.99
CA TYR A 26 13.95 -5.38 9.92
C TYR A 26 15.16 -5.49 10.86
N GLN A 27 15.01 -6.00 12.08
CA GLN A 27 16.14 -6.20 12.99
C GLN A 27 17.16 -7.21 12.44
N GLY A 28 16.70 -8.23 11.70
CA GLY A 28 17.57 -9.24 11.10
C GLY A 28 18.23 -8.80 9.79
N THR A 29 17.54 -7.99 8.97
CA THR A 29 17.97 -7.67 7.60
C THR A 29 18.36 -6.21 7.37
N GLY A 30 17.92 -5.29 8.22
CA GLY A 30 17.99 -3.85 8.00
C GLY A 30 17.10 -3.34 6.85
N ILE A 31 16.25 -4.19 6.26
CA ILE A 31 15.42 -3.85 5.09
C ILE A 31 13.98 -3.62 5.53
N LYS A 32 13.42 -2.45 5.18
CA LYS A 32 12.00 -2.18 5.32
C LYS A 32 11.26 -2.56 4.04
N PRO A 33 10.13 -3.29 4.13
CA PRO A 33 9.26 -3.49 2.98
C PRO A 33 8.75 -2.16 2.44
N LYS A 34 8.54 -2.10 1.13
CA LYS A 34 8.05 -0.91 0.44
C LYS A 34 6.90 -1.25 -0.50
N LEU A 35 5.82 -0.46 -0.43
CA LEU A 35 4.68 -0.56 -1.33
C LEU A 35 4.70 0.60 -2.32
N ALA A 36 4.82 0.31 -3.62
CA ALA A 36 4.60 1.29 -4.68
C ALA A 36 3.15 1.23 -5.17
N ALA A 37 2.51 2.37 -5.30
CA ALA A 37 1.18 2.52 -5.91
C ALA A 37 1.24 3.53 -7.05
N ILE A 38 0.58 3.22 -8.16
CA ILE A 38 0.38 4.13 -9.29
C ILE A 38 -1.09 4.54 -9.32
N LEU A 39 -1.35 5.83 -9.32
CA LEU A 39 -2.67 6.42 -9.49
C LEU A 39 -2.71 7.18 -10.81
N VAL A 40 -3.64 6.80 -11.69
CA VAL A 40 -3.87 7.45 -12.98
C VAL A 40 -5.14 8.28 -12.91
N GLY A 41 -5.04 9.57 -13.23
CA GLY A 41 -6.14 10.51 -13.16
C GLY A 41 -6.54 10.88 -11.74
N ASP A 42 -7.74 11.44 -11.60
CA ASP A 42 -8.14 12.18 -10.41
C ASP A 42 -9.37 11.63 -9.67
N ASP A 43 -9.76 10.39 -9.94
CA ASP A 43 -10.93 9.76 -9.34
C ASP A 43 -10.92 9.87 -7.79
N PRO A 44 -11.92 10.54 -7.18
CA PRO A 44 -11.94 10.80 -5.75
C PRO A 44 -11.94 9.53 -4.89
N ALA A 45 -12.63 8.47 -5.34
CA ALA A 45 -12.68 7.21 -4.62
C ALA A 45 -11.29 6.55 -4.59
N SER A 46 -10.61 6.51 -5.73
CA SER A 46 -9.25 5.98 -5.86
C SER A 46 -8.26 6.73 -4.97
N LYS A 47 -8.34 8.06 -4.93
CA LYS A 47 -7.52 8.89 -4.01
C LYS A 47 -7.74 8.51 -2.55
N LEU A 48 -9.00 8.32 -2.14
CA LEU A 48 -9.32 7.91 -0.77
C LEU A 48 -8.75 6.52 -0.46
N TYR A 49 -8.92 5.55 -1.35
CA TYR A 49 -8.38 4.20 -1.15
C TYR A 49 -6.85 4.19 -1.06
N ILE A 50 -6.16 4.93 -1.92
CA ILE A 50 -4.70 5.07 -1.85
C ILE A 50 -4.27 5.74 -0.55
N ARG A 51 -4.96 6.79 -0.10
CA ARG A 51 -4.69 7.43 1.18
C ARG A 51 -4.81 6.44 2.35
N ILE A 52 -5.85 5.61 2.35
CA ILE A 52 -6.04 4.56 3.37
C ILE A 52 -4.87 3.56 3.31
N LYS A 53 -4.51 3.05 2.13
CA LYS A 53 -3.39 2.11 1.97
C LYS A 53 -2.07 2.69 2.49
N ARG A 54 -1.75 3.94 2.13
CA ARG A 54 -0.53 4.61 2.59
C ARG A 54 -0.51 4.82 4.09
N LYS A 55 -1.64 5.20 4.68
CA LYS A 55 -1.78 5.33 6.13
C LYS A 55 -1.51 4.00 6.82
N THR A 56 -2.15 2.92 6.37
CA THR A 56 -1.94 1.58 6.93
C THR A 56 -0.48 1.15 6.81
N CYS A 57 0.17 1.35 5.65
CA CYS A 57 1.59 1.07 5.46
C CYS A 57 2.46 1.78 6.52
N ALA A 58 2.26 3.09 6.70
CA ALA A 58 3.00 3.86 7.69
C ALA A 58 2.77 3.36 9.13
N GLU A 59 1.53 2.99 9.48
CA GLU A 59 1.19 2.49 10.82
C GLU A 59 1.88 1.16 11.16
N ILE A 60 2.11 0.30 10.16
CA ILE A 60 2.70 -1.04 10.34
C ILE A 60 4.19 -1.12 9.97
N GLY A 61 4.81 0.00 9.57
CA GLY A 61 6.25 0.06 9.28
C GLY A 61 6.66 -0.29 7.84
N ILE A 62 5.73 -0.18 6.89
CA ILE A 62 5.99 -0.30 5.45
C ILE A 62 6.18 1.11 4.85
N ASP A 63 7.27 1.31 4.11
CA ASP A 63 7.45 2.54 3.33
C ASP A 63 6.51 2.55 2.12
N SER A 64 6.02 3.73 1.70
CA SER A 64 5.13 3.81 0.53
C SER A 64 5.60 4.84 -0.48
N ILE A 65 5.50 4.48 -1.76
CA ILE A 65 5.67 5.38 -2.91
C ILE A 65 4.33 5.52 -3.59
N LEU A 66 3.98 6.75 -3.95
CA LEU A 66 2.82 7.05 -4.79
C LEU A 66 3.30 7.77 -6.05
N VAL A 67 3.06 7.15 -7.20
CA VAL A 67 3.25 7.76 -8.52
C VAL A 67 1.89 8.23 -9.00
N ASN A 68 1.73 9.54 -9.20
CA ASN A 68 0.53 10.10 -9.81
C ASN A 68 0.81 10.37 -11.28
N LEU A 69 -0.07 9.90 -12.15
CA LEU A 69 -0.04 10.10 -13.59
C LEU A 69 -1.31 10.81 -14.04
N ASN A 70 -1.22 11.63 -15.08
CA ASN A 70 -2.40 12.26 -15.70
C ASN A 70 -3.33 11.16 -16.25
N ALA A 71 -4.64 11.42 -16.27
CA ALA A 71 -5.65 10.58 -16.90
C ALA A 71 -5.35 10.30 -18.39
N GLU A 72 -4.63 11.20 -19.06
CA GLU A 72 -4.25 11.08 -20.48
C GLU A 72 -2.96 10.27 -20.70
N VAL A 73 -2.36 9.72 -19.64
CA VAL A 73 -1.12 8.94 -19.75
C VAL A 73 -1.30 7.80 -20.74
N THR A 74 -0.34 7.63 -21.64
CA THR A 74 -0.36 6.52 -22.58
C THR A 74 0.00 5.22 -21.88
N ASN A 75 -0.44 4.10 -22.46
CA ASN A 75 -0.03 2.78 -21.97
C ASN A 75 1.50 2.63 -21.98
N ALA A 76 2.19 3.19 -22.97
CA ALA A 76 3.64 3.12 -23.08
C ALA A 76 4.32 3.80 -21.87
N GLU A 77 3.89 5.02 -21.53
CA GLU A 77 4.41 5.76 -20.37
C GLU A 77 4.08 5.05 -19.05
N LEU A 78 2.87 4.49 -18.91
CA LEU A 78 2.48 3.70 -17.75
C LEU A 78 3.39 2.46 -17.59
N PHE A 79 3.65 1.72 -18.67
CA PHE A 79 4.54 0.57 -18.64
C PHE A 79 5.99 0.95 -18.36
N THR A 80 6.45 2.11 -18.83
CA THR A 80 7.76 2.65 -18.45
C THR A 80 7.83 2.87 -16.94
N LYS A 81 6.80 3.47 -16.32
CA LYS A 81 6.78 3.66 -14.86
C LYS A 81 6.72 2.36 -14.06
N ILE A 82 5.98 1.37 -14.54
CA ILE A 82 6.00 0.03 -13.92
C ILE A 82 7.41 -0.59 -14.04
N SER A 83 8.05 -0.45 -15.21
CA SER A 83 9.40 -0.96 -15.43
C SER A 83 10.46 -0.26 -14.59
N GLU A 84 10.31 1.04 -14.32
CA GLU A 84 11.17 1.78 -13.38
C GLU A 84 11.03 1.24 -11.95
N LEU A 85 9.82 0.87 -11.52
CA LEU A 85 9.57 0.35 -10.16
C LEU A 85 10.01 -1.11 -9.96
N ASN A 86 10.16 -1.88 -11.04
CA ASN A 86 10.60 -3.27 -10.99
C ASN A 86 12.12 -3.44 -10.89
N LYS A 87 12.89 -2.35 -11.06
CA LYS A 87 14.35 -2.34 -10.98
C LYS A 87 14.80 -1.90 -9.59
#